data_AF-A0A060Y582-F1
#
_entry.id   AF-A0A060Y582-F1
#
_cell.length_a   1.000
_cell.length_b   1.000
_cell.length_c   1.000
_cell.angle_alpha   90.00
_cell.angle_beta   90.00
_cell.angle_gamma   90.00
#
_symmetry.space_group_name_H-M   'P 1'
#
loop_
_entity.id
_entity.type
_entity.pdbx_description
1 polymer ?
#
loop_
_entity_poly.entity_id
_entity_poly.type
_entity_poly.pdbx_seq_one_letter_code
_entity_poly.pdbx_strand_id
1 'polypeptide(L)'
;MQLYPVILGLLHLPITFQNCRCQHFYLDLELISLLLHRIYDALSPLWFPAPFISLHPHCSLPPSLPPFSSEPDWASVTLGVFVCQGCSLLHRGIPHISRVKSVQQEIWDASEVELMAAMGNEPAKAKYEQKVPAFYYRPKHTDCKLLREQWIRARYERNEFEFIEKQEPYSAGYREGFLWKRGRDNGQFLSRKFILSEREGALKYFNKQDARDPKAVMKIETLNATFQPAKIGNPYGLQITYLRDNSTRNIFVYHSDSKEMVDWFNAIRAARFHYLQVAFPGASDEELVPKLTRSFMKEGFMEKTGPKHTEGFKKRWFTMDDRRLMYFKDPLDAYARGEVFIGSKENSYTVLPGLPPSTQGYHWNHGITIVTPDRKFLFACETEAEQRDWIAAFQRVINRPMRPQEYAVEAHFKHKP
;
A
#
# COMPACT_ATOMS: atom_id res chain seq x y z
N MET A 1 28.99 -18.38 -12.45
CA MET A 1 29.77 -19.10 -13.48
C MET A 1 29.80 -20.57 -13.11
N GLN A 2 28.78 -21.33 -13.51
CA GLN A 2 28.72 -22.80 -13.53
C GLN A 2 27.38 -23.22 -14.16
N LEU A 3 27.29 -23.13 -15.48
CA LEU A 3 26.19 -23.64 -16.30
C LEU A 3 26.81 -24.08 -17.62
N TYR A 4 27.54 -25.20 -17.61
CA TYR A 4 28.13 -25.76 -18.83
C TYR A 4 28.29 -27.30 -18.90
N PRO A 5 28.04 -28.14 -17.86
CA PRO A 5 28.13 -29.60 -18.06
C PRO A 5 26.82 -30.37 -17.82
N VAL A 6 25.67 -29.86 -18.31
CA VAL A 6 24.44 -30.68 -18.44
C VAL A 6 23.96 -30.77 -19.89
N ILE A 7 24.35 -29.83 -20.76
CA ILE A 7 23.96 -29.83 -22.17
C ILE A 7 24.84 -30.76 -23.04
N LEU A 8 26.04 -31.15 -22.60
CA LEU A 8 26.95 -32.02 -23.37
C LEU A 8 26.87 -33.53 -23.06
N GLY A 9 25.90 -33.98 -22.26
CA GLY A 9 25.71 -35.41 -21.95
C GLY A 9 24.92 -36.22 -23.00
N LEU A 10 24.34 -35.56 -24.01
CA LEU A 10 23.46 -36.19 -24.99
C LEU A 10 24.05 -36.29 -26.42
N LEU A 11 25.32 -35.92 -26.63
CA LEU A 11 25.90 -35.81 -27.98
C LEU A 11 26.94 -36.86 -28.38
N HIS A 12 27.27 -37.86 -27.56
CA HIS A 12 28.15 -38.95 -28.01
C HIS A 12 27.64 -40.34 -27.61
N LEU A 13 26.82 -40.92 -28.49
CA LEU A 13 26.81 -42.37 -28.71
C LEU A 13 27.00 -42.61 -30.22
N PRO A 14 28.03 -43.38 -30.64
CA PRO A 14 28.19 -43.78 -32.03
C PRO A 14 27.09 -44.78 -32.40
N ILE A 15 26.39 -44.49 -33.48
CA ILE A 15 25.42 -45.38 -34.11
C ILE A 15 26.19 -46.52 -34.77
N THR A 16 25.98 -47.75 -34.30
CA THR A 16 26.13 -48.96 -35.14
C THR A 16 24.76 -49.57 -35.36
N PHE A 17 24.26 -49.45 -36.59
CA PHE A 17 23.05 -50.13 -37.04
C PHE A 17 23.35 -51.62 -37.23
N GLN A 18 22.61 -52.49 -36.55
CA GLN A 18 22.27 -53.81 -37.08
C GLN A 18 20.97 -54.35 -36.46
N ASN A 19 19.95 -54.42 -37.33
CA ASN A 19 18.75 -55.27 -37.27
C ASN A 19 17.90 -55.27 -36.00
N CYS A 20 16.78 -54.53 -36.00
CA CYS A 20 15.43 -55.11 -35.92
C CYS A 20 14.34 -54.04 -35.99
N ARG A 21 13.21 -54.43 -36.58
CA ARG A 21 12.02 -53.62 -36.92
C ARG A 21 11.22 -53.21 -35.68
N CYS A 22 10.78 -51.95 -35.60
CA CYS A 22 9.38 -51.54 -35.36
C CYS A 22 9.28 -50.00 -35.24
N GLN A 23 8.20 -49.46 -35.81
CA GLN A 23 7.89 -48.04 -36.03
C GLN A 23 7.40 -47.31 -34.77
N HIS A 24 7.49 -45.97 -34.84
CA HIS A 24 6.94 -44.91 -33.98
C HIS A 24 7.83 -44.36 -32.87
N PHE A 25 8.43 -43.18 -33.12
CA PHE A 25 8.57 -42.01 -32.25
C PHE A 25 9.50 -41.02 -32.96
N TYR A 26 8.95 -40.25 -33.89
CA TYR A 26 9.61 -39.09 -34.52
C TYR A 26 8.57 -37.98 -34.58
N LEU A 27 8.39 -37.30 -33.47
CA LEU A 27 7.67 -36.03 -33.30
C LEU A 27 7.98 -35.61 -31.85
N ASP A 28 8.92 -34.69 -31.65
CA ASP A 28 8.95 -33.77 -30.48
C ASP A 28 10.21 -32.90 -30.34
N LEU A 29 11.16 -32.92 -31.29
CA LEU A 29 12.28 -31.95 -31.26
C LEU A 29 11.89 -30.56 -31.77
N GLU A 30 10.94 -30.46 -32.70
CA GLU A 30 10.44 -29.15 -33.18
C GLU A 30 9.55 -28.45 -32.14
N LEU A 31 8.78 -29.19 -31.34
CA LEU A 31 7.90 -28.61 -30.31
C LEU A 31 8.71 -28.00 -29.16
N ILE A 32 9.78 -28.68 -28.73
CA ILE A 32 10.70 -28.21 -27.68
C ILE A 32 11.50 -26.99 -28.16
N SER A 33 11.93 -26.98 -29.43
CA SER A 33 12.61 -25.82 -30.04
C SER A 33 11.66 -24.62 -30.16
N LEU A 34 10.41 -24.82 -30.59
CA LEU A 34 9.37 -23.79 -30.65
C LEU A 34 8.97 -23.26 -29.27
N LEU A 35 8.95 -24.11 -28.23
CA LEU A 35 8.69 -23.73 -26.84
C LEU A 35 9.85 -22.90 -26.25
N LEU A 36 11.10 -23.31 -26.47
CA LEU A 36 12.27 -22.52 -26.06
C LEU A 36 12.34 -21.20 -26.81
N HIS A 37 12.04 -21.17 -28.11
CA HIS A 37 11.99 -19.93 -28.87
C HIS A 37 10.84 -19.02 -28.43
N ARG A 38 9.65 -19.55 -28.11
CA ARG A 38 8.53 -18.74 -27.59
C ARG A 38 8.73 -18.26 -26.16
N ILE A 39 9.39 -19.04 -25.30
CA ILE A 39 9.79 -18.60 -23.97
C ILE A 39 10.86 -17.51 -24.08
N TYR A 40 11.80 -17.64 -25.02
CA TYR A 40 12.83 -16.63 -25.29
C TYR A 40 12.25 -15.37 -25.95
N ASP A 41 11.32 -15.50 -26.91
CA ASP A 41 10.65 -14.40 -27.60
C ASP A 41 9.62 -13.70 -26.70
N ALA A 42 8.99 -14.39 -25.75
CA ALA A 42 8.19 -13.77 -24.69
C ALA A 42 9.04 -12.97 -23.69
N LEU A 43 10.35 -13.19 -23.67
CA LEU A 43 11.31 -12.50 -22.81
C LEU A 43 12.15 -11.42 -23.53
N SER A 44 12.11 -11.29 -24.87
CA SER A 44 13.20 -10.63 -25.62
C SER A 44 12.88 -9.39 -26.49
N PRO A 45 11.63 -8.96 -26.78
CA PRO A 45 11.46 -7.63 -27.40
C PRO A 45 10.30 -6.79 -26.83
N LEU A 46 10.35 -6.43 -25.55
CA LEU A 46 9.72 -5.20 -25.04
C LEU A 46 10.60 -4.47 -23.98
N TRP A 47 11.89 -4.81 -23.90
CA TRP A 47 12.87 -4.02 -23.15
C TRP A 47 13.22 -2.75 -23.95
N PHE A 48 12.35 -1.74 -23.81
CA PHE A 48 12.47 -0.31 -24.16
C PHE A 48 11.97 0.17 -25.55
N PRO A 49 11.11 1.22 -25.55
CA PRO A 49 11.60 2.60 -25.41
C PRO A 49 11.03 3.40 -24.22
N ALA A 50 11.95 4.04 -23.46
CA ALA A 50 11.98 5.33 -22.71
C ALA A 50 10.70 6.07 -22.20
N PRO A 51 10.77 6.94 -21.15
CA PRO A 51 11.98 7.63 -20.66
C PRO A 51 12.28 7.57 -19.16
N PHE A 52 13.59 7.64 -18.88
CA PHE A 52 14.26 8.33 -17.77
C PHE A 52 13.41 8.76 -16.55
N ILE A 53 13.67 8.12 -15.41
CA ILE A 53 13.82 8.84 -14.15
C ILE A 53 15.24 8.53 -13.65
N SER A 54 16.09 9.57 -13.68
CA SER A 54 17.39 9.57 -13.03
C SER A 54 17.22 9.25 -11.54
N LEU A 55 17.74 8.10 -11.10
CA LEU A 55 18.06 7.88 -9.70
C LEU A 55 19.57 8.04 -9.57
N HIS A 56 19.97 9.15 -8.94
CA HIS A 56 21.32 9.37 -8.46
C HIS A 56 21.78 8.19 -7.57
N PRO A 57 23.04 7.75 -7.68
CA PRO A 57 23.59 6.74 -6.81
C PRO A 57 23.94 7.37 -5.46
N HIS A 58 23.64 6.67 -4.37
CA HIS A 58 24.35 6.64 -3.08
C HIS A 58 23.37 6.33 -1.94
N CYS A 59 23.14 5.05 -1.72
CA CYS A 59 22.81 4.52 -0.39
C CYS A 59 23.28 3.07 -0.32
N SER A 60 24.45 2.89 0.28
CA SER A 60 25.01 1.60 0.68
C SER A 60 24.14 1.01 1.79
N LEU A 61 23.44 -0.08 1.53
CA LEU A 61 22.82 -0.93 2.56
C LEU A 61 23.86 -1.92 3.10
N PRO A 62 23.81 -2.31 4.39
CA PRO A 62 24.72 -3.29 4.98
C PRO A 62 24.45 -4.72 4.45
N PRO A 63 25.47 -5.61 4.42
CA PRO A 63 25.36 -6.91 3.77
C PRO A 63 24.89 -7.98 4.77
N SER A 64 23.60 -8.31 4.77
CA SER A 64 23.12 -9.61 5.26
C SER A 64 21.65 -9.81 4.93
N LEU A 65 21.34 -10.02 3.65
CA LEU A 65 20.22 -10.78 3.08
C LEU A 65 20.36 -10.65 1.55
N PRO A 66 20.24 -11.74 0.76
CA PRO A 66 20.28 -11.60 -0.69
C PRO A 66 19.17 -10.63 -1.11
N PRO A 67 19.43 -9.70 -2.05
CA PRO A 67 18.40 -8.80 -2.54
C PRO A 67 17.24 -9.64 -3.05
N PHE A 68 16.01 -9.34 -2.59
CA PHE A 68 14.82 -9.92 -3.18
C PHE A 68 14.87 -9.62 -4.68
N SER A 69 15.04 -10.67 -5.49
CA SER A 69 14.98 -10.55 -6.94
C SER A 69 13.63 -9.91 -7.30
N SER A 70 13.67 -8.86 -8.11
CA SER A 70 12.47 -8.22 -8.67
C SER A 70 11.77 -9.11 -9.71
N GLU A 71 12.39 -10.22 -10.10
CA GLU A 71 11.86 -11.16 -11.07
C GLU A 71 11.01 -12.24 -10.38
N PRO A 72 9.86 -12.62 -10.95
CA PRO A 72 9.04 -13.69 -10.40
C PRO A 72 9.78 -15.04 -10.51
N ASP A 73 10.11 -15.61 -9.36
CA ASP A 73 10.83 -16.88 -9.20
C ASP A 73 9.90 -18.07 -8.88
N TRP A 74 8.60 -17.80 -8.78
CA TRP A 74 7.55 -18.78 -8.53
C TRP A 74 6.44 -18.69 -9.57
N ALA A 75 5.68 -19.76 -9.68
CA ALA A 75 4.51 -19.81 -10.55
C ALA A 75 3.38 -20.59 -9.88
N SER A 76 2.14 -20.17 -10.15
CA SER A 76 0.96 -20.99 -9.88
C SER A 76 0.66 -21.86 -11.09
N VAL A 77 0.92 -23.16 -10.96
CA VAL A 77 0.79 -24.15 -12.05
C VAL A 77 -0.65 -24.61 -12.29
N THR A 78 -1.61 -24.11 -11.51
CA THR A 78 -3.05 -24.32 -11.76
C THR A 78 -3.73 -23.08 -12.31
N LEU A 79 -3.23 -21.88 -11.98
CA LEU A 79 -3.76 -20.62 -12.49
C LEU A 79 -3.03 -20.12 -13.74
N GLY A 80 -1.82 -20.65 -14.00
CA GLY A 80 -1.00 -20.24 -15.14
C GLY A 80 -0.31 -18.89 -14.96
N VAL A 81 0.03 -18.48 -13.73
CA VAL A 81 0.59 -17.13 -13.44
C VAL A 81 1.95 -17.17 -12.77
N PHE A 82 2.83 -16.25 -13.13
CA PHE A 82 4.12 -16.03 -12.48
C PHE A 82 3.98 -15.03 -11.33
N VAL A 83 4.54 -15.38 -10.18
CA VAL A 83 4.43 -14.62 -8.93
C VAL A 83 5.78 -14.54 -8.22
N CYS A 84 5.99 -13.50 -7.42
CA CYS A 84 7.17 -13.46 -6.55
C CYS A 84 7.06 -14.43 -5.37
N GLN A 85 8.18 -14.74 -4.74
CA GLN A 85 8.23 -15.54 -3.50
C GLN A 85 7.24 -15.08 -2.42
N GLY A 86 7.10 -13.77 -2.20
CA GLY A 86 6.17 -13.23 -1.21
C GLY A 86 4.70 -13.54 -1.52
N CYS A 87 4.33 -13.54 -2.80
CA CYS A 87 2.98 -13.88 -3.26
C CYS A 87 2.75 -15.40 -3.31
N SER A 88 3.78 -16.21 -3.59
CA SER A 88 3.65 -17.67 -3.58
C SER A 88 3.21 -18.19 -2.20
N LEU A 89 3.71 -17.59 -1.12
CA LEU A 89 3.26 -17.86 0.26
C LEU A 89 1.77 -17.57 0.49
N LEU A 90 1.22 -16.54 -0.16
CA LEU A 90 -0.21 -16.20 -0.06
C LEU A 90 -1.07 -17.14 -0.90
N HIS A 91 -0.59 -17.52 -2.09
CA HIS A 91 -1.24 -18.51 -2.94
C HIS A 91 -1.35 -19.88 -2.27
N ARG A 92 -0.37 -20.28 -1.43
CA ARG A 92 -0.47 -21.49 -0.59
C ARG A 92 -1.65 -21.45 0.40
N GLY A 93 -2.19 -20.26 0.70
CA GLY A 93 -3.38 -20.07 1.53
C GLY A 93 -4.72 -20.40 0.84
N ILE A 94 -4.69 -20.73 -0.46
CA ILE A 94 -5.84 -21.18 -1.26
C ILE A 94 -5.50 -22.47 -2.05
N PRO A 95 -5.09 -23.55 -1.37
CA PRO A 95 -4.51 -24.73 -2.02
C PRO A 95 -5.48 -25.48 -2.94
N HIS A 96 -6.79 -25.30 -2.74
CA HIS A 96 -7.84 -25.86 -3.58
C HIS A 96 -8.00 -25.12 -4.92
N ILE A 97 -7.39 -23.94 -5.07
CA ILE A 97 -7.40 -23.10 -6.29
C ILE A 97 -6.00 -23.01 -6.90
N SER A 98 -4.99 -22.72 -6.07
CA SER A 98 -3.64 -22.41 -6.51
C SER A 98 -2.61 -23.40 -5.95
N ARG A 99 -1.96 -24.15 -6.84
CA ARG A 99 -0.72 -24.88 -6.53
C ARG A 99 0.47 -24.10 -7.04
N VAL A 100 1.47 -23.85 -6.21
CA VAL A 100 2.66 -23.07 -6.59
C VAL A 100 3.91 -23.93 -6.64
N LYS A 101 4.78 -23.67 -7.63
CA LYS A 101 6.11 -24.25 -7.77
C LYS A 101 7.19 -23.18 -7.94
N SER A 102 8.41 -23.46 -7.49
CA SER A 102 9.60 -22.68 -7.84
C SER A 102 9.94 -22.91 -9.31
N VAL A 103 10.15 -21.84 -10.06
CA VAL A 103 10.45 -21.93 -11.49
C VAL A 103 11.77 -22.65 -11.74
N GLN A 104 12.76 -22.42 -10.87
CA GLN A 104 14.13 -22.93 -11.07
C GLN A 104 14.44 -24.22 -10.30
N GLN A 105 13.72 -24.49 -9.21
CA GLN A 105 14.11 -25.54 -8.25
C GLN A 105 13.23 -26.79 -8.32
N GLU A 106 12.08 -26.73 -8.99
CA GLU A 106 11.14 -27.85 -9.04
C GLU A 106 11.00 -28.42 -10.45
N ILE A 107 10.59 -29.69 -10.53
CA ILE A 107 10.33 -30.38 -11.79
C ILE A 107 8.95 -30.00 -12.29
N TRP A 108 8.87 -29.74 -13.60
CA TRP A 108 7.69 -29.29 -14.31
C TRP A 108 7.18 -30.39 -15.24
N ASP A 109 5.87 -30.64 -15.18
CA ASP A 109 5.22 -31.55 -16.12
C ASP A 109 4.94 -30.82 -17.44
N ALA A 110 4.91 -31.55 -18.56
CA ALA A 110 4.65 -30.95 -19.88
C ALA A 110 3.33 -30.14 -19.90
N SER A 111 2.27 -30.68 -19.29
CA SER A 111 0.97 -29.98 -19.17
C SER A 111 1.04 -28.69 -18.34
N GLU A 112 1.92 -28.62 -17.34
CA GLU A 112 2.12 -27.40 -16.55
C GLU A 112 2.83 -26.34 -17.40
N VAL A 113 3.84 -26.74 -18.19
CA VAL A 113 4.56 -25.83 -19.11
C VAL A 113 3.62 -25.31 -20.20
N GLU A 114 2.80 -26.18 -20.79
CA GLU A 114 1.79 -25.80 -21.79
C GLU A 114 0.78 -24.80 -21.22
N LEU A 115 0.28 -25.04 -20.00
CA LEU A 115 -0.62 -24.11 -19.33
C LEU A 115 0.05 -22.76 -19.07
N MET A 116 1.30 -22.74 -18.60
CA MET A 116 2.03 -21.49 -18.38
C MET A 116 2.27 -20.71 -19.68
N ALA A 117 2.52 -21.40 -20.79
CA ALA A 117 2.70 -20.80 -22.11
C ALA A 117 1.38 -20.25 -22.68
N ALA A 118 0.25 -20.93 -22.44
CA ALA A 118 -1.07 -20.51 -22.90
C ALA A 118 -1.68 -19.38 -22.05
N MET A 119 -1.44 -19.41 -20.73
CA MET A 119 -1.94 -18.41 -19.79
C MET A 119 -0.92 -17.28 -19.61
N GLY A 120 0.05 -17.41 -18.70
CA GLY A 120 0.91 -16.29 -18.31
C GLY A 120 0.14 -15.12 -17.66
N ASN A 121 0.88 -14.07 -17.30
CA ASN A 121 0.31 -12.98 -16.51
C ASN A 121 -0.64 -12.06 -17.29
N GLU A 122 -0.40 -11.83 -18.58
CA GLU A 122 -1.24 -10.94 -19.41
C GLU A 122 -2.63 -11.55 -19.68
N PRO A 123 -2.77 -12.77 -20.24
CA PRO A 123 -4.06 -13.45 -20.33
C PRO A 123 -4.77 -13.65 -18.99
N ALA A 124 -4.02 -13.97 -17.92
CA ALA A 124 -4.61 -14.06 -16.58
C ALA A 124 -5.17 -12.72 -16.11
N LYS A 125 -4.46 -11.61 -16.35
CA LYS A 125 -4.97 -10.26 -16.05
C LYS A 125 -6.22 -9.94 -16.88
N ALA A 126 -6.23 -10.26 -18.17
CA ALA A 126 -7.39 -10.07 -19.03
C ALA A 126 -8.62 -10.86 -18.54
N LYS A 127 -8.43 -12.05 -17.96
CA LYS A 127 -9.51 -12.87 -17.38
C LYS A 127 -9.93 -12.41 -15.99
N TYR A 128 -8.99 -12.38 -15.04
CA TYR A 128 -9.27 -12.23 -13.61
C TYR A 128 -9.33 -10.76 -13.15
N GLU A 129 -9.00 -9.80 -14.01
CA GLU A 129 -9.06 -8.36 -13.71
C GLU A 129 -9.93 -7.59 -14.71
N GLN A 130 -10.82 -8.28 -15.45
CA GLN A 130 -11.64 -7.69 -16.50
C GLN A 130 -12.56 -6.54 -16.02
N LYS A 131 -13.12 -6.65 -14.82
CA LYS A 131 -14.06 -5.66 -14.25
C LYS A 131 -13.60 -5.16 -12.89
N VAL A 132 -12.33 -4.77 -12.74
CA VAL A 132 -11.85 -4.14 -11.51
C VAL A 132 -12.36 -2.69 -11.46
N PRO A 133 -13.14 -2.28 -10.44
CA PRO A 133 -13.58 -0.89 -10.32
C PRO A 133 -12.39 0.07 -10.18
N ALA A 134 -12.49 1.26 -10.77
CA ALA A 134 -11.42 2.28 -10.70
C ALA A 134 -11.03 2.63 -9.26
N PHE A 135 -12.01 2.64 -8.36
CA PHE A 135 -11.78 2.91 -6.94
C PHE A 135 -11.16 1.74 -6.17
N TYR A 136 -11.16 0.51 -6.68
CA TYR A 136 -10.67 -0.65 -5.93
C TYR A 136 -9.16 -0.54 -5.68
N TYR A 137 -8.72 -0.74 -4.43
CA TYR A 137 -7.30 -0.60 -4.10
C TYR A 137 -6.47 -1.77 -4.63
N ARG A 138 -5.49 -1.46 -5.50
CA ARG A 138 -4.51 -2.41 -6.01
C ARG A 138 -3.27 -2.40 -5.11
N PRO A 139 -2.97 -3.49 -4.38
CA PRO A 139 -1.89 -3.50 -3.40
C PRO A 139 -0.50 -3.54 -4.03
N LYS A 140 0.45 -2.92 -3.34
CA LYS A 140 1.89 -2.92 -3.61
C LYS A 140 2.60 -3.95 -2.73
N HIS A 141 3.85 -4.27 -3.06
CA HIS A 141 4.66 -5.19 -2.24
C HIS A 141 4.89 -4.69 -0.81
N THR A 142 4.90 -3.37 -0.60
CA THR A 142 5.04 -2.72 0.72
C THR A 142 3.76 -2.71 1.55
N ASP A 143 2.62 -3.07 0.97
CA ASP A 143 1.35 -3.10 1.70
C ASP A 143 1.30 -4.28 2.68
N CYS A 144 0.45 -4.13 3.70
CA CYS A 144 0.25 -5.14 4.72
C CYS A 144 -0.23 -6.47 4.10
N LYS A 145 0.06 -7.57 4.79
CA LYS A 145 -0.31 -8.93 4.34
C LYS A 145 -1.79 -9.02 3.97
N LEU A 146 -2.68 -8.41 4.77
CA LEU A 146 -4.12 -8.40 4.55
C LEU A 146 -4.50 -7.94 3.14
N LEU A 147 -4.01 -6.76 2.70
CA LEU A 147 -4.37 -6.20 1.41
C LEU A 147 -3.90 -7.09 0.25
N ARG A 148 -2.67 -7.60 0.34
CA ARG A 148 -2.11 -8.50 -0.69
C ARG A 148 -2.85 -9.84 -0.73
N GLU A 149 -3.16 -10.43 0.42
CA GLU A 149 -3.89 -11.69 0.50
C GLU A 149 -5.31 -11.54 -0.04
N GLN A 150 -6.04 -10.51 0.39
CA GLN A 150 -7.43 -10.30 -0.05
C GLN A 150 -7.54 -9.92 -1.52
N TRP A 151 -6.51 -9.29 -2.11
CA TRP A 151 -6.43 -9.11 -3.56
C TRP A 151 -6.31 -10.43 -4.32
N ILE A 152 -5.45 -11.34 -3.87
CA ILE A 152 -5.29 -12.68 -4.48
C ILE A 152 -6.61 -13.46 -4.37
N ARG A 153 -7.24 -13.45 -3.18
CA ARG A 153 -8.52 -14.12 -2.96
C ARG A 153 -9.66 -13.50 -3.77
N ALA A 154 -9.72 -12.17 -3.88
CA ALA A 154 -10.72 -11.48 -4.71
C ALA A 154 -10.60 -11.87 -6.20
N ARG A 155 -9.37 -11.93 -6.72
CA ARG A 155 -9.09 -12.30 -8.12
C ARG A 155 -9.41 -13.76 -8.43
N TYR A 156 -8.91 -14.70 -7.62
CA TYR A 156 -8.84 -16.11 -8.01
C TYR A 156 -9.75 -17.05 -7.22
N GLU A 157 -10.06 -16.72 -5.96
CA GLU A 157 -10.92 -17.58 -5.11
C GLU A 157 -12.39 -17.15 -5.23
N ARG A 158 -12.64 -15.84 -5.26
CA ARG A 158 -14.00 -15.28 -5.28
C ARG A 158 -14.42 -14.78 -6.66
N ASN A 159 -13.48 -14.59 -7.59
CA ASN A 159 -13.72 -14.09 -8.95
C ASN A 159 -14.55 -12.80 -8.94
N GLU A 160 -14.28 -11.89 -8.01
CA GLU A 160 -15.07 -10.66 -7.83
C GLU A 160 -14.99 -9.75 -9.06
N PHE A 161 -13.89 -9.78 -9.79
CA PHE A 161 -13.69 -8.96 -10.99
C PHE A 161 -14.13 -9.67 -12.27
N GLU A 162 -14.64 -10.90 -12.16
CA GLU A 162 -15.29 -11.61 -13.25
C GLU A 162 -16.82 -11.39 -13.20
N PHE A 163 -17.38 -11.48 -12.00
CA PHE A 163 -18.82 -11.39 -11.68
C PHE A 163 -19.14 -10.12 -10.88
N ILE A 164 -19.75 -9.13 -11.53
CA ILE A 164 -19.98 -7.79 -10.96
C ILE A 164 -20.91 -7.81 -9.75
N GLU A 165 -21.81 -8.79 -9.67
CA GLU A 165 -22.76 -8.97 -8.57
C GLU A 165 -22.03 -9.24 -7.25
N LYS A 166 -20.80 -9.80 -7.30
CA LYS A 166 -19.97 -10.02 -6.11
C LYS A 166 -19.34 -8.74 -5.56
N GLN A 167 -19.44 -7.63 -6.30
CA GLN A 167 -18.90 -6.33 -5.93
C GLN A 167 -19.92 -5.45 -5.19
N GLU A 168 -21.21 -5.81 -5.22
CA GLU A 168 -22.30 -5.12 -4.50
C GLU A 168 -21.93 -4.70 -3.07
N PRO A 169 -21.31 -5.56 -2.22
CA PRO A 169 -21.00 -5.21 -0.83
C PRO A 169 -20.16 -3.94 -0.63
N TYR A 170 -19.41 -3.50 -1.64
CA TYR A 170 -18.58 -2.29 -1.61
C TYR A 170 -18.86 -1.30 -2.75
N SER A 171 -19.76 -1.63 -3.69
CA SER A 171 -20.06 -0.81 -4.86
C SER A 171 -21.46 -0.17 -4.83
N ALA A 172 -22.36 -0.61 -3.94
CA ALA A 172 -23.77 -0.19 -3.92
C ALA A 172 -24.03 1.27 -3.47
N GLY A 173 -23.00 2.00 -3.04
CA GLY A 173 -23.12 3.34 -2.44
C GLY A 173 -23.79 3.39 -1.05
N TYR A 174 -24.14 2.22 -0.50
CA TYR A 174 -24.60 2.04 0.86
C TYR A 174 -23.99 0.78 1.46
N ARG A 175 -23.43 0.89 2.67
CA ARG A 175 -22.92 -0.26 3.43
C ARG A 175 -23.20 -0.08 4.90
N GLU A 176 -23.74 -1.12 5.54
CA GLU A 176 -23.88 -1.16 7.00
C GLU A 176 -23.33 -2.45 7.57
N GLY A 177 -22.95 -2.41 8.84
CA GLY A 177 -22.39 -3.56 9.52
C GLY A 177 -21.74 -3.18 10.83
N PHE A 178 -21.25 -4.17 11.56
CA PHE A 178 -20.61 -3.96 12.85
C PHE A 178 -19.09 -3.97 12.69
N LEU A 179 -18.42 -3.04 13.35
CA LEU A 179 -16.97 -3.03 13.48
C LEU A 179 -16.60 -2.96 14.96
N TRP A 180 -15.53 -3.67 15.33
CA TRP A 180 -14.90 -3.51 16.63
C TRP A 180 -14.19 -2.17 16.63
N LYS A 181 -14.72 -1.22 17.39
CA LYS A 181 -14.23 0.15 17.44
C LYS A 181 -13.57 0.43 18.78
N ARG A 182 -12.34 0.95 18.74
CA ARG A 182 -11.65 1.41 19.94
C ARG A 182 -12.37 2.61 20.56
N GLY A 183 -12.57 2.57 21.88
CA GLY A 183 -13.03 3.69 22.69
C GLY A 183 -11.98 4.80 22.74
N ARG A 184 -12.44 6.02 23.03
CA ARG A 184 -11.61 7.23 23.01
C ARG A 184 -10.51 7.17 24.07
N ASP A 185 -10.88 6.89 25.31
CA ASP A 185 -9.99 7.05 26.47
C ASP A 185 -9.75 5.73 27.21
N ASN A 186 -10.61 4.71 27.03
CA ASN A 186 -10.64 3.50 27.85
C ASN A 186 -9.84 2.31 27.29
N GLY A 187 -9.21 2.42 26.12
CA GLY A 187 -8.46 1.29 25.55
C GLY A 187 -9.30 0.27 24.77
N GLN A 188 -10.54 0.06 25.18
CA GLN A 188 -11.33 -1.10 24.80
C GLN A 188 -11.92 -1.00 23.40
N PHE A 189 -11.94 -2.14 22.70
CA PHE A 189 -12.70 -2.30 21.46
C PHE A 189 -14.11 -2.79 21.79
N LEU A 190 -15.10 -2.10 21.24
CA LEU A 190 -16.51 -2.45 21.43
C LEU A 190 -17.19 -2.52 20.06
N SER A 191 -18.09 -3.48 19.87
CA SER A 191 -18.86 -3.60 18.63
C SER A 191 -19.78 -2.39 18.45
N ARG A 192 -19.73 -1.76 17.27
CA ARG A 192 -20.51 -0.57 16.91
C ARG A 192 -21.06 -0.74 15.50
N LYS A 193 -22.33 -0.38 15.29
CA LYS A 193 -22.92 -0.32 13.95
C LYS A 193 -22.32 0.89 13.23
N PHE A 194 -21.79 0.67 12.03
CA PHE A 194 -21.37 1.68 11.07
C PHE A 194 -22.33 1.67 9.88
N ILE A 195 -22.55 2.85 9.31
CA ILE A 195 -23.31 3.04 8.08
C ILE A 195 -22.53 4.01 7.20
N LEU A 196 -22.08 3.57 6.04
CA LEU A 196 -21.58 4.41 4.97
C LEU A 196 -22.72 4.67 3.99
N SER A 197 -23.02 5.93 3.72
CA SER A 197 -24.03 6.32 2.74
C SER A 197 -23.48 7.44 1.85
N GLU A 198 -23.38 7.16 0.55
CA GLU A 198 -23.01 8.17 -0.44
C GLU A 198 -24.11 9.22 -0.59
N ARG A 199 -25.38 8.81 -0.54
CA ARG A 199 -26.54 9.71 -0.58
C ARG A 199 -26.50 10.75 0.53
N GLU A 200 -26.09 10.35 1.73
CA GLU A 200 -25.96 11.27 2.87
C GLU A 200 -24.58 11.94 2.95
N GLY A 201 -23.64 11.60 2.07
CA GLY A 201 -22.30 12.16 2.07
C GLY A 201 -21.44 11.79 3.29
N ALA A 202 -21.74 10.68 3.99
CA ALA A 202 -21.15 10.42 5.30
C ALA A 202 -20.94 8.95 5.68
N LEU A 203 -19.93 8.72 6.51
CA LEU A 203 -19.77 7.53 7.34
C LEU A 203 -20.26 7.85 8.76
N LYS A 204 -21.24 7.09 9.25
CA LYS A 204 -21.85 7.26 10.57
C LYS A 204 -21.54 6.04 11.43
N TYR A 205 -21.52 6.23 12.75
CA TYR A 205 -21.56 5.10 13.66
C TYR A 205 -22.46 5.36 14.86
N PHE A 206 -23.00 4.28 15.41
CA PHE A 206 -23.96 4.29 16.50
C PHE A 206 -23.34 3.63 17.73
N ASN A 207 -23.59 4.20 18.91
CA ASN A 207 -23.11 3.64 20.18
C ASN A 207 -23.90 2.40 20.61
N LYS A 208 -25.17 2.33 20.24
CA LYS A 208 -26.10 1.21 20.45
C LYS A 208 -26.77 0.88 19.12
N GLN A 209 -27.22 -0.36 18.95
CA GLN A 209 -27.85 -0.82 17.72
C GLN A 209 -29.17 -0.07 17.42
N ASP A 210 -29.98 0.16 18.45
CA ASP A 210 -31.29 0.82 18.31
C ASP A 210 -31.25 2.34 18.53
N ALA A 211 -30.05 2.94 18.48
CA ALA A 211 -29.92 4.38 18.62
C ALA A 211 -30.52 5.07 17.39
N ARG A 212 -31.48 5.99 17.61
CA ARG A 212 -32.07 6.80 16.55
C ARG A 212 -31.04 7.72 15.90
N ASP A 213 -30.19 8.33 16.72
CA ASP A 213 -29.21 9.30 16.29
C ASP A 213 -27.79 8.72 16.25
N PRO A 214 -26.99 9.02 15.20
CA PRO A 214 -25.61 8.59 15.13
C PRO A 214 -24.77 9.26 16.21
N LYS A 215 -23.84 8.50 16.82
CA LYS A 215 -22.89 9.05 17.79
C LYS A 215 -21.89 9.99 17.14
N ALA A 216 -21.56 9.77 15.87
CA ALA A 216 -20.82 10.71 15.04
C ALA A 216 -21.20 10.54 13.56
N VAL A 217 -21.11 11.64 12.84
CA VAL A 217 -21.27 11.73 11.38
C VAL A 217 -19.96 12.25 10.81
N MET A 218 -19.30 11.46 9.96
CA MET A 218 -17.99 11.76 9.38
C MET A 218 -18.17 12.02 7.89
N LYS A 219 -18.01 13.28 7.46
CA LYS A 219 -18.19 13.69 6.06
C LYS A 219 -17.16 13.02 5.15
N ILE A 220 -17.61 12.44 4.04
CA ILE A 220 -16.76 11.77 3.03
C ILE A 220 -15.64 12.69 2.53
N GLU A 221 -15.92 13.98 2.36
CA GLU A 221 -14.97 15.02 1.95
C GLU A 221 -13.64 15.00 2.72
N THR A 222 -13.72 14.78 4.04
CA THR A 222 -12.54 14.86 4.94
C THR A 222 -12.08 13.50 5.43
N LEU A 223 -12.81 12.45 5.05
CA LEU A 223 -12.55 11.09 5.48
C LEU A 223 -11.29 10.54 4.80
N ASN A 224 -10.43 9.90 5.58
CA ASN A 224 -9.33 9.08 5.10
C ASN A 224 -9.32 7.75 5.84
N ALA A 225 -8.77 6.72 5.22
CA ALA A 225 -8.66 5.39 5.80
C ALA A 225 -7.31 4.77 5.39
N THR A 226 -6.62 4.15 6.33
CA THR A 226 -5.34 3.49 6.09
C THR A 226 -5.16 2.29 7.03
N PHE A 227 -4.70 1.16 6.50
CA PHE A 227 -4.44 -0.04 7.29
C PHE A 227 -3.22 0.17 8.17
N GLN A 228 -3.38 -0.08 9.48
CA GLN A 228 -2.39 0.21 10.51
C GLN A 228 -2.26 -0.97 11.50
N PRO A 229 -2.00 -2.20 11.01
CA PRO A 229 -2.13 -3.40 11.82
C PRO A 229 -1.14 -3.46 12.99
N ALA A 230 0.12 -3.06 12.76
CA ALA A 230 1.15 -3.02 13.79
C ALA A 230 0.82 -2.00 14.90
N LYS A 231 0.37 -0.79 14.51
CA LYS A 231 -0.01 0.28 15.44
C LYS A 231 -1.23 -0.10 16.30
N ILE A 232 -2.22 -0.73 15.67
CA ILE A 232 -3.49 -1.11 16.32
C ILE A 232 -3.34 -2.40 17.14
N GLY A 233 -2.32 -3.22 16.85
CA GLY A 233 -2.16 -4.54 17.48
C GLY A 233 -3.15 -5.58 16.96
N ASN A 234 -3.66 -5.40 15.73
CA ASN A 234 -4.59 -6.33 15.09
C ASN A 234 -4.27 -6.43 13.59
N PRO A 235 -4.18 -7.64 13.00
CA PRO A 235 -3.82 -7.82 11.59
C PRO A 235 -4.79 -7.14 10.60
N TYR A 236 -6.01 -6.85 11.06
CA TYR A 236 -7.09 -6.21 10.30
C TYR A 236 -7.40 -4.79 10.80
N GLY A 237 -6.48 -4.19 11.56
CA GLY A 237 -6.64 -2.84 12.07
C GLY A 237 -6.65 -1.80 10.96
N LEU A 238 -7.74 -1.04 10.87
CA LEU A 238 -7.91 0.12 10.01
C LEU A 238 -7.97 1.40 10.87
N GLN A 239 -7.15 2.37 10.53
CA GLN A 239 -7.24 3.73 11.06
C GLN A 239 -8.07 4.58 10.10
N ILE A 240 -9.18 5.10 10.60
CA ILE A 240 -10.03 6.09 9.93
C ILE A 240 -9.73 7.45 10.55
N THR A 241 -9.46 8.44 9.71
CA THR A 241 -9.31 9.83 10.15
C THR A 241 -10.32 10.72 9.45
N TYR A 242 -10.79 11.74 10.16
CA TYR A 242 -11.66 12.78 9.59
C TYR A 242 -11.42 14.09 10.33
N LEU A 243 -11.83 15.20 9.72
CA LEU A 243 -11.75 16.51 10.36
C LEU A 243 -13.02 16.76 11.18
N ARG A 244 -12.82 17.07 12.46
CA ARG A 244 -13.85 17.54 13.37
C ARG A 244 -13.39 18.88 13.93
N ASP A 245 -14.14 19.94 13.66
CA ASP A 245 -13.81 21.30 14.10
C ASP A 245 -12.36 21.68 13.71
N ASN A 246 -11.98 21.35 12.46
CA ASN A 246 -10.64 21.50 11.88
C ASN A 246 -9.49 20.76 12.60
N SER A 247 -9.79 19.90 13.57
CA SER A 247 -8.82 18.98 14.17
C SER A 247 -9.02 17.55 13.67
N THR A 248 -7.92 16.85 13.44
CA THR A 248 -7.97 15.45 13.00
C THR A 248 -8.41 14.55 14.14
N ARG A 249 -9.48 13.79 13.91
CA ARG A 249 -9.96 12.75 14.83
C ARG A 249 -9.58 11.37 14.30
N ASN A 250 -8.82 10.62 15.08
CA ASN A 250 -8.54 9.21 14.84
C ASN A 250 -9.67 8.31 15.36
N ILE A 251 -10.04 7.32 14.55
CA ILE A 251 -10.90 6.21 14.87
C ILE A 251 -10.18 4.92 14.47
N PHE A 252 -10.00 4.00 15.42
CA PHE A 252 -9.36 2.72 15.17
C PHE A 252 -10.42 1.64 15.20
N VAL A 253 -10.49 0.86 14.12
CA VAL A 253 -11.47 -0.21 13.95
C VAL A 253 -10.81 -1.48 13.42
N TYR A 254 -11.45 -2.61 13.64
CA TYR A 254 -11.18 -3.84 12.89
C TYR A 254 -12.47 -4.66 12.74
N HIS A 255 -12.41 -5.65 11.86
CA HIS A 255 -13.40 -6.73 11.76
C HIS A 255 -12.69 -8.07 11.98
N SER A 256 -13.38 -9.09 12.47
CA SER A 256 -12.79 -10.44 12.66
C SER A 256 -12.59 -11.16 11.32
N ASP A 257 -13.47 -10.90 10.36
CA ASP A 257 -13.32 -11.33 8.97
C ASP A 257 -12.47 -10.33 8.18
N SER A 258 -11.45 -10.85 7.50
CA SER A 258 -10.48 -10.09 6.73
C SER A 258 -11.03 -9.54 5.41
N LYS A 259 -11.94 -10.26 4.75
CA LYS A 259 -12.65 -9.76 3.55
C LYS A 259 -13.52 -8.58 3.95
N GLU A 260 -14.34 -8.72 4.98
CA GLU A 260 -15.24 -7.65 5.44
C GLU A 260 -14.50 -6.34 5.71
N MET A 261 -13.30 -6.42 6.30
CA MET A 261 -12.48 -5.24 6.57
C MET A 261 -11.96 -4.57 5.29
N VAL A 262 -11.57 -5.36 4.28
CA VAL A 262 -11.12 -4.85 2.98
C VAL A 262 -12.29 -4.32 2.16
N ASP A 263 -13.47 -4.94 2.24
CA ASP A 263 -14.71 -4.46 1.63
C ASP A 263 -15.10 -3.09 2.22
N TRP A 264 -15.04 -2.91 3.55
CA TRP A 264 -15.24 -1.59 4.18
C TRP A 264 -14.25 -0.54 3.67
N PHE A 265 -12.97 -0.90 3.52
CA PHE A 265 -11.95 0.00 3.00
C PHE A 265 -12.23 0.40 1.54
N ASN A 266 -12.59 -0.54 0.68
CA ASN A 266 -12.94 -0.26 -0.72
C ASN A 266 -14.28 0.48 -0.86
N ALA A 267 -15.26 0.23 0.02
CA ALA A 267 -16.50 0.99 0.06
C ALA A 267 -16.25 2.46 0.42
N ILE A 268 -15.37 2.74 1.39
CA ILE A 268 -14.93 4.11 1.70
C ILE A 268 -14.26 4.74 0.47
N ARG A 269 -13.44 3.98 -0.27
CA ARG A 269 -12.81 4.47 -1.51
C ARG A 269 -13.83 4.76 -2.61
N ALA A 270 -14.85 3.92 -2.79
CA ALA A 270 -15.94 4.15 -3.74
C ALA A 270 -16.69 5.45 -3.43
N ALA A 271 -17.09 5.61 -2.17
CA ALA A 271 -17.78 6.81 -1.70
C ALA A 271 -16.94 8.08 -1.88
N ARG A 272 -15.63 7.99 -1.61
CA ARG A 272 -14.66 9.07 -1.87
C ARG A 272 -14.53 9.38 -3.35
N PHE A 273 -14.56 8.37 -4.21
CA PHE A 273 -14.41 8.51 -5.65
C PHE A 273 -15.59 9.26 -6.25
N HIS A 274 -16.82 8.83 -5.94
CA HIS A 274 -18.03 9.53 -6.40
C HIS A 274 -18.10 10.96 -5.86
N TYR A 275 -17.73 11.20 -4.60
CA TYR A 275 -17.62 12.56 -4.06
C TYR A 275 -16.66 13.43 -4.89
N LEU A 276 -15.48 12.91 -5.23
CA LEU A 276 -14.48 13.66 -5.99
C LEU A 276 -14.87 13.89 -7.45
N GLN A 277 -15.56 12.95 -8.09
CA GLN A 277 -16.09 13.15 -9.45
C GLN A 277 -17.09 14.31 -9.49
N VAL A 278 -17.92 14.45 -8.45
CA VAL A 278 -18.86 15.57 -8.32
C VAL A 278 -18.14 16.88 -7.96
N ALA A 279 -17.17 16.83 -7.04
CA ALA A 279 -16.45 18.01 -6.57
C ALA A 279 -15.48 18.58 -7.63
N PHE A 280 -15.00 17.75 -8.57
CA PHE A 280 -14.04 18.10 -9.60
C PHE A 280 -14.53 17.62 -10.97
N PRO A 281 -15.60 18.22 -11.53
CA PRO A 281 -16.14 17.81 -12.82
C PRO A 281 -15.07 18.03 -13.90
N GLY A 282 -14.72 16.97 -14.62
CA GLY A 282 -13.69 16.96 -15.66
C GLY A 282 -12.32 16.42 -15.24
N ALA A 283 -12.11 16.11 -13.96
CA ALA A 283 -10.91 15.38 -13.53
C ALA A 283 -10.99 13.91 -13.99
N SER A 284 -9.87 13.36 -14.48
CA SER A 284 -9.82 11.96 -14.90
C SER A 284 -9.70 11.00 -13.72
N ASP A 285 -10.02 9.72 -13.94
CA ASP A 285 -9.88 8.69 -12.90
C ASP A 285 -8.44 8.60 -12.38
N GLU A 286 -7.43 8.75 -13.25
CA GLU A 286 -6.01 8.75 -12.90
C GLU A 286 -5.65 9.90 -11.93
N GLU A 287 -6.34 11.04 -12.04
CA GLU A 287 -6.15 12.18 -11.15
C GLU A 287 -6.88 12.01 -9.80
N LEU A 288 -7.99 11.26 -9.79
CA LEU A 288 -8.85 11.08 -8.62
C LEU A 288 -8.44 9.88 -7.75
N VAL A 289 -8.08 8.75 -8.36
CA VAL A 289 -7.75 7.48 -7.67
C VAL A 289 -6.66 7.65 -6.58
N PRO A 290 -5.58 8.44 -6.79
CA PRO A 290 -4.59 8.70 -5.74
C PRO A 290 -5.12 9.50 -4.53
N LYS A 291 -6.28 10.16 -4.65
CA LYS A 291 -6.87 11.02 -3.61
C LYS A 291 -7.92 10.31 -2.76
N LEU A 292 -8.33 9.10 -3.11
CA LEU A 292 -9.43 8.37 -2.45
C LEU A 292 -9.11 8.07 -0.99
N THR A 293 -7.97 7.40 -0.78
CA THR A 293 -7.39 7.11 0.53
C THR A 293 -5.88 7.29 0.42
N ARG A 294 -5.25 7.75 1.50
CA ARG A 294 -3.83 8.06 1.55
C ARG A 294 -3.18 7.33 2.71
N SER A 295 -2.08 6.64 2.41
CA SER A 295 -1.14 6.19 3.42
C SER A 295 -0.35 7.38 3.95
N PHE A 296 0.01 7.33 5.24
CA PHE A 296 0.86 8.36 5.81
C PHE A 296 2.27 8.27 5.23
N MET A 297 2.86 9.42 4.90
CA MET A 297 4.16 9.46 4.22
C MET A 297 5.29 8.99 5.12
N LYS A 298 5.20 9.32 6.41
CA LYS A 298 6.07 8.80 7.45
C LYS A 298 5.38 8.90 8.80
N GLU A 299 5.67 7.94 9.66
CA GLU A 299 5.29 7.95 11.06
C GLU A 299 6.46 7.47 11.92
N GLY A 300 6.43 7.81 13.19
CA GLY A 300 7.48 7.42 14.13
C GLY A 300 7.60 8.35 15.31
N PHE A 301 8.41 7.98 16.29
CA PHE A 301 8.69 8.85 17.41
C PHE A 301 9.73 9.91 17.03
N MET A 302 9.52 11.13 17.52
CA MET A 302 10.54 12.19 17.60
C MET A 302 10.39 12.90 18.95
N GLU A 303 11.46 13.49 19.45
CA GLU A 303 11.36 14.47 20.52
C GLU A 303 11.03 15.85 19.95
N LYS A 304 10.28 16.67 20.69
CA LYS A 304 10.02 18.07 20.35
C LYS A 304 10.04 18.99 21.56
N THR A 305 10.45 20.24 21.37
CA THR A 305 10.28 21.32 22.37
C THR A 305 9.05 22.19 22.07
N GLY A 306 8.74 23.14 22.96
CA GLY A 306 7.67 24.12 22.81
C GLY A 306 8.06 25.31 21.93
N PRO A 307 7.19 26.31 21.79
CA PRO A 307 7.42 27.46 20.92
C PRO A 307 8.54 28.39 21.39
N LYS A 308 8.90 28.38 22.69
CA LYS A 308 9.99 29.21 23.22
C LYS A 308 11.37 28.56 23.08
N HIS A 309 11.42 27.28 22.69
CA HIS A 309 12.62 26.44 22.56
C HIS A 309 13.42 26.27 23.87
N THR A 310 12.87 26.73 24.98
CA THR A 310 13.43 26.57 26.34
C THR A 310 12.67 25.52 27.14
N GLU A 311 11.49 25.09 26.65
CA GLU A 311 10.77 23.99 27.25
C GLU A 311 11.52 22.68 27.02
N GLY A 312 11.52 21.78 28.01
CA GLY A 312 12.15 20.46 27.86
C GLY A 312 11.56 19.67 26.69
N PHE A 313 12.41 18.92 26.00
CA PHE A 313 11.98 18.08 24.89
C PHE A 313 11.07 16.95 25.39
N LYS A 314 10.05 16.62 24.60
CA LYS A 314 9.10 15.55 24.90
C LYS A 314 8.97 14.61 23.72
N LYS A 315 9.15 13.31 23.96
CA LYS A 315 8.86 12.25 22.98
C LYS A 315 7.39 12.26 22.58
N ARG A 316 7.12 12.28 21.27
CA ARG A 316 5.77 12.26 20.68
C ARG A 316 5.77 11.34 19.47
N TRP A 317 4.64 10.69 19.24
CA TRP A 317 4.40 9.96 17.99
C TRP A 317 3.99 10.96 16.92
N PHE A 318 4.72 11.02 15.80
CA PHE A 318 4.40 11.89 14.68
C PHE A 318 3.79 11.10 13.54
N THR A 319 2.83 11.71 12.86
CA THR A 319 2.20 11.19 11.65
C THR A 319 2.18 12.31 10.61
N MET A 320 2.75 12.05 9.44
CA MET A 320 2.75 12.97 8.30
C MET A 320 1.70 12.53 7.27
N ASP A 321 0.54 13.18 7.29
CA ASP A 321 -0.53 13.01 6.28
C ASP A 321 -0.46 14.18 5.29
N ASP A 322 0.23 13.94 4.17
CA ASP A 322 0.51 14.97 3.17
C ASP A 322 1.10 16.25 3.81
N ARG A 323 0.46 17.41 3.68
CA ARG A 323 0.94 18.67 4.29
C ARG A 323 0.63 18.82 5.78
N ARG A 324 -0.06 17.85 6.41
CA ARG A 324 -0.46 17.93 7.82
C ARG A 324 0.42 17.03 8.68
N LEU A 325 1.33 17.64 9.43
CA LEU A 325 2.14 16.98 10.44
C LEU A 325 1.39 17.00 11.79
N MET A 326 1.05 15.83 12.30
CA MET A 326 0.34 15.67 13.57
C MET A 326 1.26 15.01 14.60
N TYR A 327 1.15 15.39 15.86
CA TYR A 327 1.89 14.73 16.94
C TYR A 327 1.02 14.36 18.13
N PHE A 328 1.23 13.16 18.67
CA PHE A 328 0.42 12.51 19.68
C PHE A 328 1.25 12.12 20.90
N LYS A 329 0.63 11.94 22.06
CA LYS A 329 1.32 11.37 23.22
C LYS A 329 1.47 9.86 23.01
N ASP A 330 0.39 9.22 22.60
CA ASP A 330 0.33 7.80 22.26
C ASP A 330 -0.11 7.63 20.78
N PRO A 331 0.42 6.66 20.02
CA PRO A 331 0.03 6.43 18.62
C PRO A 331 -1.47 6.16 18.42
N LEU A 332 -2.17 5.67 19.45
CA LEU A 332 -3.60 5.39 19.45
C LEU A 332 -4.45 6.50 20.10
N ASP A 333 -3.86 7.68 20.36
CA ASP A 333 -4.60 8.85 20.83
C ASP A 333 -5.67 9.25 19.80
N ALA A 334 -6.86 9.55 20.30
CA ALA A 334 -7.99 9.98 19.47
C ALA A 334 -7.76 11.35 18.80
N TYR A 335 -6.98 12.23 19.42
CA TYR A 335 -6.71 13.58 18.94
C TYR A 335 -5.22 13.90 19.06
N ALA A 336 -4.72 14.68 18.10
CA ALA A 336 -3.36 15.19 18.17
C ALA A 336 -3.20 16.17 19.34
N ARG A 337 -2.01 16.20 19.93
CA ARG A 337 -1.61 17.25 20.88
C ARG A 337 -1.36 18.57 20.16
N GLY A 338 -1.03 18.52 18.88
CA GLY A 338 -1.00 19.65 17.99
C GLY A 338 -0.76 19.19 16.56
N GLU A 339 -1.01 20.12 15.65
CA GLU A 339 -0.99 19.89 14.21
C GLU A 339 -0.23 21.06 13.57
N VAL A 340 0.55 20.77 12.54
CA VAL A 340 1.40 21.74 11.84
C VAL A 340 1.17 21.56 10.34
N PHE A 341 0.92 22.67 9.66
CA PHE A 341 0.91 22.69 8.20
C PHE A 341 2.33 22.82 7.66
N ILE A 342 2.69 22.01 6.69
CA ILE A 342 3.97 22.02 5.97
C ILE A 342 3.70 22.50 4.55
N GLY A 343 3.89 23.80 4.32
CA GLY A 343 3.75 24.44 3.02
C GLY A 343 4.91 24.15 2.09
N SER A 344 5.04 24.94 1.03
CA SER A 344 6.15 24.80 0.07
C SER A 344 7.27 25.80 0.33
N LYS A 345 8.41 25.59 -0.31
CA LYS A 345 9.57 26.48 -0.25
C LYS A 345 9.25 27.90 -0.73
N GLU A 346 8.34 28.04 -1.70
CA GLU A 346 7.86 29.33 -2.22
C GLU A 346 7.10 30.12 -1.14
N ASN A 347 6.53 29.43 -0.15
CA ASN A 347 5.83 30.02 0.99
C ASN A 347 6.70 30.05 2.26
N SER A 348 8.02 30.10 2.10
CA SER A 348 9.00 30.23 3.19
C SER A 348 9.03 29.05 4.17
N TYR A 349 8.65 27.85 3.72
CA TYR A 349 8.86 26.61 4.47
C TYR A 349 10.21 25.99 4.11
N THR A 350 11.02 25.64 5.11
CA THR A 350 12.29 24.93 4.91
C THR A 350 12.51 23.86 5.97
N VAL A 351 13.32 22.87 5.65
CA VAL A 351 13.78 21.84 6.58
C VAL A 351 15.30 21.76 6.55
N LEU A 352 15.91 21.76 7.74
CA LEU A 352 17.35 21.74 7.93
C LEU A 352 17.75 20.58 8.85
N PRO A 353 18.86 19.88 8.56
CA PRO A 353 19.44 18.95 9.51
C PRO A 353 20.06 19.71 10.69
N GLY A 354 19.95 19.13 11.89
CA GLY A 354 20.49 19.68 13.12
C GLY A 354 19.55 20.61 13.87
N LEU A 355 20.00 21.00 15.07
CA LEU A 355 19.36 21.98 15.95
C LEU A 355 20.22 23.25 16.04
N PRO A 356 19.62 24.42 16.32
CA PRO A 356 20.39 25.62 16.63
C PRO A 356 21.38 25.37 17.79
N PRO A 357 22.60 25.97 17.76
CA PRO A 357 23.64 25.73 18.78
C PRO A 357 23.20 26.04 20.23
N SER A 358 22.24 26.94 20.41
CA SER A 358 21.70 27.33 21.71
C SER A 358 20.67 26.35 22.29
N THR A 359 20.33 25.28 21.56
CA THR A 359 19.26 24.35 21.97
C THR A 359 19.76 23.42 23.07
N GLN A 360 18.96 23.24 24.11
CA GLN A 360 19.28 22.37 25.25
C GLN A 360 18.11 21.45 25.60
N GLY A 361 18.37 20.42 26.41
CA GLY A 361 17.33 19.58 26.99
C GLY A 361 16.74 18.52 26.06
N TYR A 362 17.43 18.17 24.97
CA TYR A 362 17.14 17.01 24.13
C TYR A 362 17.98 15.80 24.55
N HIS A 363 17.45 14.59 24.38
CA HIS A 363 18.17 13.35 24.65
C HIS A 363 18.59 12.62 23.37
N TRP A 364 17.87 12.89 22.28
CA TRP A 364 18.13 12.32 20.97
C TRP A 364 19.03 13.24 20.14
N ASN A 365 20.10 12.69 19.56
CA ASN A 365 21.20 13.50 19.02
C ASN A 365 21.02 13.93 17.56
N HIS A 366 20.00 13.41 16.87
CA HIS A 366 19.81 13.65 15.44
C HIS A 366 18.71 14.68 15.19
N GLY A 367 19.11 15.96 15.23
CA GLY A 367 18.20 17.11 15.15
C GLY A 367 17.55 17.38 13.80
N ILE A 368 16.33 17.92 13.79
CA ILE A 368 15.65 18.46 12.60
C ILE A 368 15.05 19.81 12.95
N THR A 369 15.33 20.83 12.14
CA THR A 369 14.73 22.15 12.26
C THR A 369 13.80 22.40 11.08
N ILE A 370 12.49 22.57 11.35
CA ILE A 370 11.52 23.03 10.35
C ILE A 370 11.25 24.51 10.58
N VAL A 371 11.49 25.31 9.54
CA VAL A 371 11.16 26.73 9.53
C VAL A 371 9.82 26.89 8.82
N THR A 372 8.88 27.58 9.47
CA THR A 372 7.62 28.03 8.90
C THR A 372 7.57 29.56 8.98
N PRO A 373 6.66 30.25 8.27
CA PRO A 373 6.52 31.70 8.35
C PRO A 373 6.33 32.21 9.79
N ASP A 374 5.59 31.46 10.62
CA ASP A 374 5.20 31.91 11.95
C ASP A 374 6.21 31.52 13.04
N ARG A 375 6.83 30.34 12.92
CA ARG A 375 7.80 29.85 13.92
C ARG A 375 8.73 28.74 13.41
N LYS A 376 9.78 28.48 14.17
CA LYS A 376 10.65 27.30 14.03
C LYS A 376 10.18 26.16 14.92
N PHE A 377 10.18 24.95 14.39
CA PHE A 377 9.95 23.72 15.11
C PHE A 377 11.24 22.93 15.20
N LEU A 378 11.61 22.53 16.41
CA LEU A 378 12.82 21.77 16.68
C LEU A 378 12.43 20.35 17.11
N PHE A 379 12.92 19.39 16.35
CA PHE A 379 12.71 17.96 16.60
C PHE A 379 14.05 17.25 16.75
N ALA A 380 14.04 16.10 17.42
CA ALA A 380 15.18 15.20 17.45
C ALA A 380 14.73 13.76 17.21
N CYS A 381 15.56 12.97 16.52
CA CYS A 381 15.37 11.56 16.21
C CYS A 381 16.39 10.70 16.94
N GLU A 382 15.98 9.46 17.27
CA GLU A 382 16.82 8.51 18.01
C GLU A 382 18.02 8.04 17.19
N THR A 383 17.83 7.88 15.87
CA THR A 383 18.88 7.43 14.95
C THR A 383 19.07 8.36 13.76
N GLU A 384 20.26 8.35 13.17
CA GLU A 384 20.55 9.08 11.93
C GLU A 384 19.68 8.59 10.77
N ALA A 385 19.41 7.28 10.68
CA ALA A 385 18.56 6.72 9.63
C ALA A 385 17.14 7.31 9.68
N GLU A 386 16.53 7.39 10.86
CA GLU A 386 15.22 8.01 11.03
C GLU A 386 15.23 9.50 10.70
N GLN A 387 16.29 10.21 11.10
CA GLN A 387 16.46 11.63 10.78
C GLN A 387 16.49 11.85 9.27
N ARG A 388 17.28 11.06 8.53
CA ARG A 388 17.36 11.14 7.06
C ARG A 388 16.01 10.87 6.42
N ASP A 389 15.29 9.85 6.87
CA ASP A 389 13.96 9.53 6.35
C ASP A 389 12.93 10.65 6.62
N TRP A 390 12.95 11.25 7.82
CA TRP A 390 12.06 12.36 8.17
C TRP A 390 12.37 13.60 7.34
N ILE A 391 13.65 13.95 7.18
CA ILE A 391 14.07 15.05 6.31
C ILE A 391 13.63 14.79 4.87
N ALA A 392 13.81 13.58 4.35
CA ALA A 392 13.37 13.22 2.99
C ALA A 392 11.85 13.36 2.82
N ALA A 393 11.05 12.96 3.83
CA ALA A 393 9.60 13.15 3.83
C ALA A 393 9.22 14.64 3.83
N PHE A 394 9.85 15.47 4.67
CA PHE A 394 9.62 16.93 4.67
C PHE A 394 10.02 17.58 3.35
N GLN A 395 11.20 17.26 2.82
CA GLN A 395 11.69 17.79 1.55
C GLN A 395 10.74 17.46 0.39
N ARG A 396 10.21 16.23 0.33
CA ARG A 396 9.25 15.84 -0.71
C ARG A 396 8.01 16.74 -0.73
N VAL A 397 7.54 17.18 0.43
CA VAL A 397 6.37 18.07 0.55
C VAL A 397 6.73 19.53 0.31
N ILE A 398 7.85 19.99 0.87
CA ILE A 398 8.30 21.38 0.75
C ILE A 398 8.68 21.71 -0.70
N ASN A 399 9.25 20.75 -1.45
CA ASN A 399 9.63 20.94 -2.84
C ASN A 399 8.44 20.83 -3.82
N ARG A 400 7.28 20.36 -3.36
CA ARG A 400 6.06 20.31 -4.18
C ARG A 400 5.34 21.66 -4.10
N PRO A 401 4.98 22.29 -5.24
CA PRO A 401 4.15 23.48 -5.24
C PRO A 401 2.81 23.25 -4.52
N MET A 402 2.27 24.30 -3.88
CA MET A 402 0.95 24.23 -3.26
C MET A 402 -0.17 24.25 -4.30
N ARG A 403 -1.18 23.39 -4.11
CA ARG A 403 -2.42 23.37 -4.92
C ARG A 403 -3.38 24.47 -4.43
N PRO A 404 -4.29 24.96 -5.27
CA PRO A 404 -5.26 26.01 -4.89
C PRO A 404 -6.00 25.72 -3.57
N GLN A 405 -6.52 24.50 -3.41
CA GLN A 405 -7.21 24.06 -2.18
C GLN A 405 -6.31 24.03 -0.93
N GLU A 406 -5.00 23.86 -1.09
CA GLU A 406 -4.05 23.77 0.03
C GLU A 406 -3.79 25.14 0.67
N TYR A 407 -3.97 26.25 -0.07
CA TYR A 407 -3.88 27.61 0.48
C TYR A 407 -5.01 27.91 1.48
N ALA A 408 -6.22 27.45 1.19
CA ALA A 408 -7.35 27.56 2.13
C ALA A 408 -7.07 26.76 3.42
N VAL A 409 -6.47 25.57 3.28
CA VAL A 409 -6.07 24.76 4.43
C VAL A 409 -4.98 25.47 5.25
N GLU A 410 -3.94 26.01 4.62
CA GLU A 410 -2.89 26.78 5.30
C GLU A 410 -3.46 27.96 6.10
N ALA A 411 -4.39 28.72 5.50
CA ALA A 411 -5.04 29.84 6.17
C ALA A 411 -5.73 29.41 7.46
N HIS A 412 -6.38 28.23 7.50
CA HIS A 412 -6.98 27.72 8.73
C HIS A 412 -5.96 27.39 9.83
N PHE A 413 -4.73 27.04 9.49
CA PHE A 413 -3.67 26.82 10.47
C PHE A 413 -3.10 28.12 11.03
N LYS A 414 -3.04 29.19 10.22
CA LYS A 414 -2.58 30.52 10.64
C LYS A 414 -3.55 31.20 11.60
N HIS A 415 -4.86 31.01 11.40
CA HIS A 415 -5.91 31.67 12.18
C HIS A 415 -6.46 30.81 13.33
N LYS A 416 -5.80 29.70 13.67
CA LYS A 416 -6.20 28.88 14.81
C LYS A 416 -5.76 29.62 16.09
N PRO A 417 -6.70 30.05 16.97
CA PRO A 417 -6.39 30.85 18.15
C PRO A 417 -5.48 30.12 19.15
#